data_AF-A0A2D4IC23-F1
#
_entry.id   AF-A0A2D4IC23-F1
#
_cell.length_a   1.000
_cell.length_b   1.000
_cell.length_c   1.000
_cell.angle_alpha   90.00
_cell.angle_beta   90.00
_cell.angle_gamma   90.00
#
_symmetry.space_group_name_H-M   'P 1'
#
loop_
_entity.id
_entity.type
_entity.pdbx_description
1 polymer ?
#
loop_
_entity_poly.entity_id
_entity_poly.type
_entity_poly.pdbx_seq_one_letter_code
_entity_poly.pdbx_strand_id
1 'polypeptide(L)'
;MYGVSGLQEYIRKHVRIAHEFKDLVLQDDRFEICADVILGLVCFRLKGSNELNEVLLQNINDARKIHLVPCHLRGKFVLRFAICARTVESSHIQFAWKNITTMASVLLKTEKQSTD
;
A
#
# COMPACT_ATOMS: atom_id res chain seq x y z
N MET A 1 22.95 -14.73 16.81
CA MET A 1 21.65 -15.19 17.33
C MET A 1 20.89 -13.95 17.77
N TYR A 2 19.68 -13.71 17.29
CA TYR A 2 18.91 -12.53 17.72
C TYR A 2 18.51 -12.74 19.19
N GLY A 3 19.11 -11.98 20.11
CA GLY A 3 18.63 -11.88 21.50
C GLY A 3 17.36 -11.03 21.58
N VAL A 4 16.82 -10.85 22.79
CA VAL A 4 15.61 -10.05 23.04
C VAL A 4 15.68 -8.67 22.36
N SER A 5 16.79 -7.96 22.53
CA SER A 5 16.99 -6.63 21.93
C SER A 5 16.97 -6.66 20.40
N GLY A 6 17.51 -7.72 19.79
CA GLY A 6 17.53 -7.88 18.34
C GLY A 6 16.13 -8.13 17.75
N LEU A 7 15.31 -8.93 18.43
CA LEU A 7 13.91 -9.16 18.04
C LEU A 7 13.06 -7.90 18.20
N GLN A 8 13.25 -7.15 19.29
CA GLN A 8 12.56 -5.89 19.51
C GLN A 8 12.90 -4.86 18.43
N GLU A 9 14.19 -4.70 18.09
CA GLU A 9 14.60 -3.77 17.03
C GLU A 9 14.07 -4.19 15.66
N TYR A 10 14.06 -5.49 15.37
CA TYR A 10 13.48 -6.02 14.14
C TYR A 10 11.99 -5.66 13.98
N ILE A 11 11.18 -5.89 15.02
CA ILE A 11 9.76 -5.54 15.02
C ILE A 11 9.59 -4.03 14.89
N ARG A 12 10.31 -3.23 15.69
CA ARG A 12 10.26 -1.75 15.63
C ARG A 12 10.63 -1.21 14.26
N LYS A 13 11.64 -1.80 13.60
CA LYS A 13 12.00 -1.45 12.22
C LYS A 13 10.83 -1.67 11.26
N HIS A 14 10.17 -2.82 11.31
CA HIS A 14 9.02 -3.10 10.44
C HIS A 14 7.86 -2.13 10.70
N VAL A 15 7.59 -1.81 11.97
CA VAL A 15 6.56 -0.81 12.32
C VAL A 15 6.92 0.58 11.79
N ARG A 16 8.17 1.01 11.94
CA ARG A 16 8.66 2.30 11.40
C ARG A 16 8.51 2.38 9.88
N ILE A 17 8.87 1.31 9.17
CA ILE A 17 8.75 1.23 7.70
C ILE A 17 7.27 1.24 7.26
N ALA A 18 6.37 0.60 8.01
CA ALA A 18 4.93 0.70 7.72
C ALA A 18 4.40 2.13 7.93
N HIS A 19 4.90 2.84 8.94
CA HIS A 19 4.54 4.24 9.18
C HIS A 19 5.06 5.17 8.08
N GLU A 20 6.26 4.90 7.54
CA GLU A 20 6.75 5.62 6.35
C GLU A 20 5.79 5.46 5.17
N PHE A 21 5.32 4.24 4.89
CA PHE A 21 4.32 4.01 3.84
C PHE A 21 3.00 4.73 4.14
N LYS A 22 2.53 4.69 5.39
CA LYS A 22 1.34 5.44 5.83
C LYS A 22 1.48 6.94 5.51
N ASP A 23 2.62 7.54 5.84
CA ASP A 23 2.83 8.97 5.65
C ASP A 23 2.84 9.34 4.16
N LEU A 24 3.38 8.47 3.31
CA LEU A 24 3.31 8.62 1.85
C LEU A 24 1.87 8.57 1.32
N VAL A 25 1.05 7.64 1.84
CA VAL A 25 -0.37 7.54 1.47
C VAL A 25 -1.14 8.78 1.90
N LEU A 26 -0.87 9.30 3.11
CA LEU A 26 -1.54 10.50 3.63
C LEU A 26 -1.15 11.79 2.87
N GLN A 27 0.02 11.83 2.24
CA GLN A 27 0.46 12.96 1.42
C GLN A 27 -0.22 13.02 0.05
N ASP A 28 -0.89 11.95 -0.39
CA ASP A 28 -1.59 11.90 -1.67
C ASP A 28 -3.11 11.87 -1.47
N ASP A 29 -3.74 13.01 -1.71
CA ASP A 29 -5.18 13.22 -1.48
C ASP A 29 -6.09 12.27 -2.27
N ARG A 30 -5.57 11.57 -3.27
CA ARG A 30 -6.33 10.58 -4.05
C ARG A 30 -6.57 9.30 -3.25
N PHE A 31 -5.77 9.02 -2.24
CA PHE A 31 -5.86 7.82 -1.42
C PHE A 31 -6.44 8.10 -0.04
N GLU A 32 -6.87 7.04 0.64
CA GLU A 32 -7.32 7.08 2.02
C GLU A 32 -6.84 5.85 2.80
N ILE A 33 -6.59 6.03 4.09
CA ILE A 33 -6.28 4.96 5.03
C ILE A 33 -7.58 4.44 5.64
N CYS A 34 -7.76 3.12 5.59
CA CYS A 34 -9.02 2.47 5.95
C CYS A 34 -9.08 1.97 7.40
N ALA A 35 -7.94 1.91 8.09
CA ALA A 35 -7.83 1.44 9.47
C ALA A 35 -6.56 1.99 10.14
N ASP A 36 -6.54 2.00 11.47
CA ASP A 36 -5.36 2.42 12.24
C ASP A 36 -4.14 1.54 11.95
N VAL A 37 -3.00 2.19 11.69
CA VAL A 37 -1.72 1.52 11.45
C VAL A 37 -0.99 1.37 12.77
N ILE A 38 -1.12 0.20 13.39
CA ILE A 38 -0.50 -0.11 14.69
C ILE A 38 0.82 -0.88 14.51
N LEU A 39 0.84 -1.82 13.57
CA LEU A 39 1.98 -2.71 13.30
C LEU A 39 2.44 -2.59 11.83
N GLY A 40 3.05 -3.65 11.28
CA GLY A 40 3.59 -3.70 9.92
C GLY A 40 2.56 -3.83 8.79
N LEU A 41 1.31 -3.38 8.97
CA LEU A 41 0.23 -3.49 7.98
C LEU A 41 -0.45 -2.15 7.78
N VAL A 42 -0.55 -1.71 6.53
CA VAL A 42 -1.31 -0.53 6.13
C VAL A 42 -2.46 -0.97 5.21
N CYS A 43 -3.67 -0.66 5.62
CA CYS A 43 -4.88 -0.86 4.83
C CYS A 43 -5.26 0.47 4.18
N PHE A 44 -5.20 0.53 2.85
CA PHE A 44 -5.42 1.75 2.10
C PHE A 44 -6.24 1.48 0.84
N ARG A 45 -6.82 2.53 0.27
CA ARG A 45 -7.53 2.45 -1.00
C ARG A 45 -7.45 3.76 -1.76
N LEU A 46 -7.64 3.71 -3.07
CA LEU A 46 -7.92 4.88 -3.88
C LEU A 46 -9.35 5.33 -3.62
N LYS A 47 -9.57 6.62 -3.38
CA LYS A 47 -10.92 7.17 -3.20
C LYS A 47 -11.71 6.97 -4.49
N GLY A 48 -12.92 6.42 -4.38
CA GLY A 48 -13.74 6.03 -5.52
C GLY A 48 -14.48 4.71 -5.27
N SER A 49 -14.78 3.99 -6.34
CA SER A 49 -15.53 2.72 -6.32
C SER A 49 -14.68 1.52 -5.89
N ASN A 50 -15.31 0.37 -5.68
CA ASN A 50 -14.59 -0.87 -5.36
C ASN A 50 -13.90 -1.42 -6.60
N GLU A 51 -14.57 -1.34 -7.75
CA GLU A 51 -14.11 -1.79 -9.06
C GLU A 51 -12.82 -1.07 -9.45
N LEU A 52 -12.73 0.24 -9.18
CA LEU A 52 -11.51 1.03 -9.39
C LEU A 52 -10.32 0.46 -8.59
N ASN A 53 -10.56 0.03 -7.35
CA ASN A 53 -9.53 -0.54 -6.50
C ASN A 53 -9.17 -1.98 -6.89
N GLU A 54 -10.13 -2.76 -7.39
CA GLU A 54 -9.89 -4.08 -7.97
C GLU A 54 -8.99 -3.99 -9.21
N VAL A 55 -9.30 -3.08 -10.14
CA VAL A 55 -8.49 -2.84 -11.34
C VAL A 55 -7.09 -2.33 -10.97
N LEU A 56 -6.99 -1.41 -9.99
CA LEU A 56 -5.68 -0.96 -9.50
C LEU A 56 -4.86 -2.13 -8.96
N LEU A 57 -5.44 -2.99 -8.14
CA LEU A 57 -4.75 -4.16 -7.58
C LEU A 57 -4.31 -5.14 -8.68
N GLN A 58 -5.19 -5.40 -9.66
CA GLN A 58 -4.89 -6.27 -10.79
C GLN A 58 -3.68 -5.74 -11.57
N ASN A 59 -3.68 -4.45 -11.93
CA ASN A 59 -2.57 -3.80 -12.62
C ASN A 59 -1.25 -3.85 -11.83
N ILE A 60 -1.31 -3.68 -10.50
CA ILE A 60 -0.14 -3.80 -9.64
C ILE A 60 0.45 -5.20 -9.69
N ASN A 61 -0.39 -6.23 -9.53
CA ASN A 61 0.05 -7.62 -9.52
C ASN A 61 0.52 -8.10 -10.90
N ASP A 62 -0.12 -7.66 -11.98
CA ASP A 62 0.25 -8.01 -13.35
C ASP A 62 1.57 -7.39 -13.79
N ALA A 63 1.93 -6.23 -13.26
CA ALA A 63 3.24 -5.64 -13.50
C ALA A 63 4.40 -6.44 -12.87
N ARG A 64 4.12 -7.38 -11.97
CA ARG A 64 5.10 -8.28 -11.32
C ARG A 64 6.25 -7.57 -10.58
N LYS A 65 6.11 -6.29 -10.25
CA LYS A 65 7.13 -5.52 -9.51
C LYS A 65 6.95 -5.60 -8.00
N ILE A 66 5.71 -5.62 -7.55
CA ILE A 66 5.31 -5.81 -6.15
C ILE A 66 4.08 -6.71 -6.14
N HIS A 67 3.82 -7.35 -5.00
CA HIS A 67 2.64 -8.18 -4.82
C HIS A 67 1.83 -7.69 -3.63
N LEU A 68 0.53 -7.50 -3.84
CA LEU A 68 -0.41 -7.09 -2.81
C LEU A 68 -1.62 -8.02 -2.83
N VAL A 69 -2.29 -8.09 -1.68
CA VAL A 69 -3.55 -8.82 -1.52
C VAL A 69 -4.64 -7.86 -1.04
N PRO A 70 -5.91 -8.08 -1.39
CA PRO A 70 -7.00 -7.26 -0.90
C PRO A 70 -7.59 -7.78 0.41
N CYS A 71 -8.51 -7.02 0.97
CA CYS A 71 -9.59 -7.52 1.82
C CYS A 71 -10.85 -6.66 1.66
N HIS A 72 -11.95 -7.13 2.25
CA HIS A 72 -13.17 -6.34 2.38
C HIS A 72 -13.30 -5.81 3.80
N LEU A 73 -13.42 -4.50 3.96
CA LEU A 73 -13.71 -3.84 5.23
C LEU A 73 -15.06 -3.13 5.12
N ARG A 74 -16.07 -3.62 5.84
CA ARG A 74 -17.44 -3.05 5.83
C ARG A 74 -18.01 -2.85 4.42
N GLY A 75 -17.81 -3.85 3.55
CA GLY A 75 -18.26 -3.79 2.14
C GLY A 75 -17.39 -2.96 1.19
N LYS A 76 -16.30 -2.36 1.67
CA LYS A 76 -15.33 -1.66 0.82
C LYS A 76 -14.16 -2.57 0.46
N PHE A 77 -13.75 -2.55 -0.80
CA PHE A 77 -12.54 -3.22 -1.29
C PHE A 77 -11.31 -2.38 -0.92
N VAL A 78 -10.36 -3.02 -0.23
CA VAL A 78 -9.18 -2.36 0.38
C VAL A 78 -7.91 -3.12 0.04
N LEU A 79 -6.84 -2.41 -0.28
CA LEU A 79 -5.52 -2.97 -0.55
C LEU A 79 -4.73 -3.07 0.76
N ARG A 80 -4.00 -4.18 0.92
CA ARG A 80 -3.20 -4.46 2.13
C ARG A 80 -1.71 -4.43 1.81
N PHE A 81 -1.02 -3.44 2.36
CA PHE A 81 0.44 -3.32 2.28
C PHE A 81 1.08 -3.87 3.55
N ALA A 82 1.61 -5.10 3.49
CA ALA A 82 2.25 -5.77 4.61
C ALA A 82 3.79 -5.76 4.49
N ILE A 83 4.48 -5.39 5.56
CA ILE A 83 5.95 -5.40 5.64
C ILE A 83 6.44 -6.81 5.97
N CYS A 84 6.81 -7.57 4.94
CA CYS A 84 7.12 -8.99 5.08
C CYS A 84 8.63 -9.30 5.16
N ALA A 85 9.43 -8.76 4.24
CA ALA A 85 10.82 -9.19 4.06
C ALA A 85 11.73 -8.69 5.19
N ARG A 86 12.61 -9.57 5.68
CA ARG A 86 13.58 -9.23 6.76
C ARG A 86 14.52 -8.08 6.38
N THR A 87 14.85 -7.96 5.10
CA THR A 87 15.77 -6.97 4.54
C THR A 87 15.05 -5.78 3.90
N VAL A 88 13.78 -5.56 4.26
CA VAL A 88 13.05 -4.39 3.80
C VAL A 88 13.70 -3.11 4.33
N GLU A 89 13.73 -2.10 3.48
CA GLU A 89 14.34 -0.80 3.71
C GLU A 89 13.44 0.28 3.10
N SER A 90 13.62 1.53 3.52
CA SER A 90 12.87 2.69 3.03
C SER A 90 12.86 2.78 1.49
N SER A 91 13.99 2.50 0.82
CA SER A 91 14.09 2.51 -0.65
C SER A 91 13.09 1.57 -1.33
N HIS A 92 12.80 0.41 -0.74
CA HIS A 92 11.81 -0.54 -1.25
C HIS A 92 10.39 0.03 -1.13
N ILE A 93 10.11 0.78 -0.07
CA ILE A 93 8.82 1.44 0.16
C ILE A 93 8.61 2.55 -0.85
N GLN A 94 9.61 3.41 -1.04
CA GLN A 94 9.58 4.48 -2.03
C GLN A 94 9.37 3.93 -3.45
N PHE A 95 10.06 2.84 -3.79
CA PHE A 95 9.87 2.14 -5.06
C PHE A 95 8.43 1.60 -5.19
N ALA A 96 7.92 0.90 -4.17
CA ALA A 96 6.57 0.35 -4.20
C ALA A 96 5.52 1.45 -4.35
N TRP A 97 5.62 2.52 -3.56
CA TRP A 97 4.71 3.66 -3.60
C TRP A 97 4.73 4.39 -4.94
N LYS A 98 5.91 4.59 -5.54
CA LYS A 98 6.04 5.17 -6.87
C LYS A 98 5.32 4.33 -7.94
N ASN A 99 5.42 3.00 -7.86
CA ASN A 99 4.69 2.13 -8.80
C ASN A 99 3.18 2.22 -8.61
N ILE A 100 2.70 2.18 -7.35
CA ILE A 100 1.26 2.30 -7.02
C ILE A 100 0.69 3.62 -7.54
N THR A 101 1.35 4.75 -7.23
CA THR A 101 0.89 6.08 -7.64
C THR A 101 0.96 6.30 -9.15
N THR A 102 1.96 5.72 -9.83
CA THR A 102 2.04 5.76 -11.30
C THR A 102 0.84 5.05 -11.91
N MET A 103 0.52 3.83 -11.46
CA MET A 103 -0.61 3.06 -11.96
C MET A 103 -1.95 3.73 -11.66
N ALA A 104 -2.12 4.25 -10.44
CA ALA A 104 -3.32 5.00 -10.08
C ALA A 104 -3.48 6.26 -10.96
N SER A 105 -2.39 6.95 -11.28
CA SER A 105 -2.43 8.13 -12.17
C SER A 105 -2.85 7.78 -13.59
N VAL A 106 -2.41 6.64 -14.13
CA VAL A 106 -2.84 6.15 -15.45
C VAL A 106 -4.32 5.79 -15.41
N LEU A 107 -4.74 5.02 -14.41
CA LEU A 107 -6.11 4.54 -14.27
C LEU A 107 -7.12 5.70 -14.16
N LEU A 108 -6.82 6.70 -13.32
CA LEU A 108 -7.67 7.89 -13.15
C LEU A 108 -7.74 8.77 -14.41
N LYS A 109 -6.74 8.72 -15.30
CA LYS A 109 -6.81 9.43 -16.59
C LYS A 109 -7.72 8.70 -17.57
N THR A 110 -7.69 7.37 -17.59
CA THR A 110 -8.54 6.54 -18.44
C THR A 110 -10.02 6.64 -18.05
N GLU A 111 -10.35 6.67 -16.75
CA GLU A 111 -11.74 6.88 -16.30
C GLU A 111 -12.32 8.22 -16.76
N LYS A 112 -11.52 9.30 -16.67
CA LYS A 112 -11.97 10.63 -17.10
C LYS A 112 -12.29 10.69 -18.59
N GLN A 113 -11.53 9.98 -19.42
CA GLN A 113 -11.77 9.91 -20.88
C GLN A 113 -12.97 9.06 -21.28
N SER A 114 -13.48 8.20 -20.39
CA SER A 114 -14.66 7.36 -20.66
C SER A 114 -15.97 8.00 -20.18
N THR A 115 -15.89 9.15 -19.49
CA THR A 115 -17.05 9.88 -18.96
C THR A 115 -17.35 11.16 -19.76
N ASP A 116 -16.52 11.48 -20.77
CA ASP A 116 -16.75 12.51 -21.79
C ASP A 116 -17.28 11.86 -23.08
#